data_AF-A0A1Y6FWY5-F1
#
_entry.id   AF-A0A1Y6FWY5-F1
#
_cell.length_a   1.000
_cell.length_b   1.000
_cell.length_c   1.000
_cell.angle_alpha   90.00
_cell.angle_beta   90.00
_cell.angle_gamma   90.00
#
_symmetry.space_group_name_H-M   'P 1'
#
loop_
_entity.id
_entity.type
_entity.pdbx_description
1 polymer ?
#
loop_
_entity_poly.entity_id
_entity_poly.type
_entity_poly.pdbx_seq_one_letter_code
_entity_poly.pdbx_strand_id
1 'polypeptide(L)'
;MIDILWYCYLVILAIAAIAILITGYKKTLGIIDFLFSVITWIGLFGYVTNTQILTPLVWKFVFVIGLIWDVYFSFKKFNEEVEGDDDTPQSIKLAIIGITLIFLVGPLYFGLFNYAFK
;
A
#
# COMPACT_ATOMS: atom_id res chain seq x y z
N MET A 1 3.41 20.90 -10.54
CA MET A 1 2.10 20.80 -9.84
C MET A 1 1.75 19.36 -9.50
N ILE A 2 1.91 18.41 -10.42
CA ILE A 2 1.78 16.96 -10.17
C ILE A 2 2.81 16.45 -9.15
N ASP A 3 4.03 16.99 -9.15
CA ASP A 3 5.10 16.51 -8.25
C ASP A 3 4.79 16.81 -6.77
N ILE A 4 4.18 17.97 -6.47
CA ILE A 4 3.75 18.31 -5.11
C ILE A 4 2.75 17.30 -4.55
N LEU A 5 1.83 16.80 -5.39
CA LEU A 5 0.85 15.79 -4.96
C LEU A 5 1.53 14.47 -4.58
N TRP A 6 2.57 14.08 -5.31
CA TRP A 6 3.37 12.90 -4.98
C TRP A 6 4.10 13.03 -3.65
N TYR A 7 4.70 14.18 -3.38
CA TYR A 7 5.33 14.46 -2.08
C TYR A 7 4.32 14.47 -0.94
N CYS A 8 3.16 15.11 -1.12
CA CYS A 8 2.07 15.05 -0.13
C CYS A 8 1.63 13.61 0.14
N TYR A 9 1.49 12.81 -0.90
CA TYR A 9 1.11 11.42 -0.79
C TYR A 9 2.16 10.56 -0.05
N LEU A 10 3.46 10.78 -0.32
CA LEU A 10 4.54 10.14 0.46
C LEU A 10 4.45 10.47 1.96
N VAL A 11 4.12 11.72 2.31
CA VAL A 11 3.96 12.14 3.71
C VAL A 11 2.76 11.44 4.36
N ILE A 12 1.62 11.32 3.65
CA ILE A 12 0.45 10.59 4.15
C ILE A 12 0.80 9.12 4.44
N LEU A 13 1.50 8.45 3.52
CA LEU A 13 1.96 7.07 3.73
C LEU A 13 2.94 6.95 4.90
N ALA A 14 3.86 7.91 5.07
CA ALA A 14 4.78 7.93 6.20
C ALA A 14 4.05 8.07 7.55
N ILE A 15 3.07 8.97 7.64
CA ILE A 15 2.24 9.15 8.85
C ILE A 15 1.47 7.86 9.16
N ALA A 16 0.88 7.23 8.14
CA ALA A 16 0.18 5.95 8.31
C ALA A 16 1.12 4.85 8.82
N ALA A 17 2.31 4.73 8.23
CA ALA A 17 3.31 3.74 8.67
C ALA A 17 3.75 3.95 10.12
N ILE A 18 4.00 5.20 10.53
CA ILE A 18 4.36 5.55 11.91
C ILE A 18 3.21 5.25 12.88
N ALA A 19 1.97 5.59 12.50
CA ALA A 19 0.80 5.30 13.33
C ALA A 19 0.68 3.79 13.60
N ILE A 20 0.87 2.95 12.58
CA ILE A 20 0.81 1.49 12.76
C ILE A 20 1.95 1.00 13.67
N LEU A 21 3.16 1.55 13.53
CA LEU A 21 4.29 1.22 14.43
C LEU A 21 4.00 1.56 15.90
N ILE A 22 3.40 2.72 16.18
CA ILE A 22 3.04 3.14 17.54
C ILE A 22 1.94 2.24 18.12
N THR A 23 0.94 1.89 17.30
CA THR A 23 -0.20 1.08 17.74
C THR A 23 0.18 -0.39 17.98
N GLY A 24 1.25 -0.85 17.34
CA GLY A 24 1.79 -2.20 17.46
C GLY A 24 0.97 -3.27 16.72
N TYR A 25 1.63 -4.37 16.37
CA TYR A 25 0.99 -5.48 15.66
C TYR A 25 0.53 -6.57 16.62
N LYS A 26 -0.75 -6.93 16.54
CA LYS A 26 -1.30 -8.07 17.30
C LYS A 26 -1.14 -9.41 16.58
N LYS A 27 -1.02 -9.40 15.25
CA LYS A 27 -0.96 -10.60 14.40
C LYS A 27 0.30 -10.58 13.53
N THR A 28 0.96 -11.73 13.40
CA THR A 28 2.16 -11.91 12.54
C THR A 28 1.91 -11.50 11.08
N LEU A 29 0.70 -11.73 10.56
CA LEU A 29 0.33 -11.32 9.20
C LEU A 29 0.37 -9.80 8.99
N GLY A 30 0.01 -9.00 10.01
CA GLY A 30 0.09 -7.55 9.91
C GLY A 30 1.53 -7.04 9.85
N ILE A 31 2.47 -7.74 10.48
CA ILE A 31 3.91 -7.41 10.39
C ILE A 31 4.40 -7.66 8.95
N ILE A 32 4.01 -8.78 8.35
CA ILE A 32 4.41 -9.12 6.97
C ILE A 32 3.83 -8.10 5.99
N ASP A 33 2.56 -7.75 6.16
CA ASP A 33 1.90 -6.72 5.34
C ASP A 33 2.59 -5.37 5.41
N PHE A 34 3.00 -4.96 6.60
CA PHE A 34 3.77 -3.74 6.78
C PHE A 34 5.13 -3.79 6.09
N LEU A 35 5.84 -4.92 6.12
CA LEU A 35 7.12 -5.06 5.41
C LEU A 35 6.94 -4.88 3.91
N PHE A 36 5.91 -5.49 3.31
CA PHE A 36 5.59 -5.29 1.90
C PHE A 36 5.26 -3.83 1.60
N SER A 37 4.45 -3.19 2.45
CA SER A 37 4.09 -1.77 2.34
C SER A 37 5.32 -0.85 2.40
N VAL A 38 6.28 -1.13 3.29
CA VAL A 38 7.53 -0.34 3.37
C VAL A 38 8.36 -0.52 2.11
N ILE A 39 8.47 -1.75 1.58
CA ILE A 39 9.25 -2.02 0.37
C ILE A 39 8.65 -1.31 -0.85
N THR A 40 7.33 -1.39 -1.05
CA THR A 40 6.64 -0.70 -2.16
C THR A 40 6.72 0.81 -2.01
N TRP A 41 6.65 1.33 -0.78
CA TRP A 41 6.84 2.74 -0.47
C TRP A 41 8.26 3.24 -0.78
N ILE A 42 9.32 2.45 -0.52
CA ILE A 42 10.69 2.79 -0.95
C ILE A 42 10.78 2.91 -2.47
N GLY A 43 10.12 2.01 -3.21
CA GLY A 43 10.06 2.09 -4.66
C GLY A 43 9.37 3.36 -5.15
N LEU A 44 8.24 3.71 -4.52
CA LEU A 44 7.56 4.98 -4.78
C LEU A 44 8.43 6.19 -4.41
N PHE A 45 9.19 6.14 -3.32
CA PHE A 45 10.11 7.21 -2.97
C PHE A 45 11.19 7.41 -4.06
N GLY A 46 11.75 6.32 -4.58
CA GLY A 46 12.68 6.36 -5.71
C GLY A 46 12.07 7.00 -6.96
N TYR A 47 10.81 6.66 -7.27
CA TYR A 47 10.04 7.29 -8.35
C TYR A 47 9.96 8.82 -8.19
N VAL A 48 9.45 9.27 -7.04
CA VAL A 48 9.15 10.69 -6.80
C VAL A 48 10.43 11.53 -6.74
N THR A 49 11.53 10.95 -6.24
CA THR A 49 12.83 11.63 -6.15
C THR A 49 13.71 11.44 -7.39
N ASN A 50 13.23 10.75 -8.43
CA ASN A 50 14.01 10.38 -9.61
C ASN A 50 15.37 9.74 -9.24
N THR A 51 15.40 8.94 -8.17
CA THR A 51 16.62 8.33 -7.64
C THR A 51 16.58 6.82 -7.84
N GLN A 52 17.59 6.28 -8.52
CA GLN A 52 17.75 4.83 -8.69
C GLN A 52 18.31 4.20 -7.41
N ILE A 53 17.45 3.59 -6.60
CA ILE A 53 17.83 2.97 -5.32
C ILE A 53 18.38 1.54 -5.52
N LEU A 54 17.69 0.74 -6.32
CA LEU A 54 18.05 -0.64 -6.70
C LEU A 54 17.91 -0.81 -8.21
N THR A 55 18.29 -1.94 -8.78
CA THR A 55 18.17 -2.17 -10.22
C THR A 55 16.69 -2.20 -10.68
N PRO A 56 16.36 -1.79 -11.92
CA PRO A 56 14.99 -1.82 -12.42
C PRO A 56 14.36 -3.22 -12.37
N LEU A 57 15.17 -4.27 -12.55
CA LEU A 57 14.70 -5.65 -12.45
C LEU A 57 14.12 -5.98 -11.07
N VAL A 58 14.75 -5.50 -9.99
CA VAL A 58 14.24 -5.69 -8.62
C VAL A 58 12.89 -5.01 -8.47
N TRP A 59 12.74 -3.79 -8.97
CA TRP A 59 11.48 -3.05 -8.88
C TRP A 59 10.34 -3.69 -9.66
N LYS A 60 10.63 -4.38 -10.78
CA LYS A 60 9.63 -5.18 -11.51
C LYS A 60 9.11 -6.34 -10.68
N PHE A 61 10.01 -7.05 -9.97
CA PHE A 61 9.60 -8.11 -9.05
C PHE A 61 8.81 -7.56 -7.86
N VAL A 62 9.28 -6.46 -7.26
CA VAL A 62 8.58 -5.79 -6.15
C VAL A 62 7.18 -5.35 -6.56
N PHE A 63 7.02 -4.79 -7.78
CA PHE A 63 5.71 -4.42 -8.32
C PHE A 63 4.76 -5.62 -8.38
N VAL A 64 5.18 -6.72 -9.01
CA VAL A 64 4.32 -7.91 -9.19
C VAL A 64 4.00 -8.57 -7.86
N ILE A 65 5.00 -8.81 -7.02
CA ILE A 65 4.83 -9.50 -5.73
C ILE A 65 4.01 -8.64 -4.77
N GLY A 66 4.33 -7.34 -4.68
CA GLY A 66 3.58 -6.40 -3.85
C GLY A 66 2.12 -6.33 -4.25
N LEU A 67 1.82 -6.19 -5.54
CA LEU A 67 0.45 -6.06 -6.02
C LEU A 67 -0.38 -7.31 -5.72
N ILE A 68 0.21 -8.50 -5.92
CA ILE A 68 -0.43 -9.77 -5.55
C ILE A 68 -0.67 -9.83 -4.04
N TRP A 69 0.32 -9.41 -3.24
CA TRP A 69 0.21 -9.38 -1.78
C TRP A 69 -0.92 -8.47 -1.30
N ASP A 70 -0.97 -7.22 -1.76
CA ASP A 70 -1.98 -6.24 -1.32
C ASP A 70 -3.39 -6.64 -1.72
N VAL A 71 -3.55 -7.26 -2.90
CA VAL A 71 -4.83 -7.83 -3.33
C VAL A 71 -5.24 -8.97 -2.39
N TYR A 72 -4.33 -9.92 -2.14
CA TYR A 72 -4.60 -11.05 -1.24
C TYR A 72 -4.94 -10.59 0.18
N PHE A 73 -4.17 -9.65 0.73
CA PHE A 73 -4.36 -9.12 2.07
C PHE A 73 -5.69 -8.36 2.18
N SER A 74 -6.05 -7.56 1.17
CA SER A 74 -7.33 -6.85 1.12
C SER A 74 -8.52 -7.81 1.16
N PHE A 75 -8.50 -8.88 0.36
CA PHE A 75 -9.56 -9.90 0.37
C PHE A 75 -9.63 -10.67 1.69
N LYS A 76 -8.48 -11.02 2.25
CA LYS A 76 -8.45 -11.72 3.54
C LYS A 76 -9.02 -10.84 4.66
N LYS A 77 -8.61 -9.57 4.72
CA LYS A 77 -9.10 -8.61 5.70
C LYS A 77 -10.61 -8.38 5.55
N PHE A 78 -11.10 -8.30 4.31
CA PHE A 78 -12.53 -8.21 4.05
C PHE A 78 -13.30 -9.42 4.63
N ASN A 79 -12.82 -10.63 4.39
CA ASN A 79 -13.47 -11.83 4.92
C ASN A 79 -13.46 -11.87 6.46
N GLU A 80 -12.33 -11.51 7.09
CA GLU A 80 -12.23 -11.43 8.56
C GLU A 80 -13.16 -10.34 9.15
N GLU A 81 -13.30 -9.19 8.49
CA GLU A 81 -14.18 -8.09 8.94
C GLU A 81 -15.67 -8.38 8.68
N VAL A 82 -16.00 -9.16 7.64
CA VAL A 82 -17.38 -9.60 7.36
C VAL A 82 -17.84 -10.64 8.38
N GLU A 83 -16.98 -11.56 8.82
CA GLU A 83 -17.33 -12.56 9.83
C GLU A 83 -17.42 -11.99 11.26
N GLY A 84 -16.80 -10.84 11.55
CA GLY A 84 -16.62 -10.33 12.92
C GLY A 84 -17.53 -9.17 13.34
N ASP A 85 -18.31 -8.59 12.43
CA ASP A 85 -19.09 -7.37 12.71
C ASP A 85 -20.41 -7.37 11.92
N ASP A 86 -21.48 -7.92 12.50
CA ASP A 86 -22.81 -7.99 11.88
C ASP A 86 -23.53 -6.64 11.81
N ASP A 87 -23.06 -5.62 12.54
CA ASP A 87 -23.76 -4.33 12.68
C ASP A 87 -23.47 -3.35 11.54
N THR A 88 -22.32 -3.49 10.86
CA THR A 88 -21.95 -2.60 9.75
C THR A 88 -22.43 -3.16 8.40
N PRO A 89 -23.25 -2.42 7.62
CA PRO A 89 -23.73 -2.86 6.31
C PRO A 89 -22.59 -3.26 5.35
N GLN A 90 -22.75 -4.39 4.67
CA GLN A 90 -21.76 -4.92 3.72
C GLN A 90 -21.37 -3.91 2.63
N SER A 91 -22.32 -3.09 2.18
CA SER A 91 -22.09 -2.02 1.20
C SER A 91 -21.11 -0.95 1.69
N ILE A 92 -21.15 -0.60 2.99
CA ILE A 92 -20.25 0.39 3.59
C ILE A 92 -18.84 -0.20 3.73
N LYS A 93 -18.72 -1.47 4.17
CA LYS A 93 -17.42 -2.16 4.24
C LYS A 93 -16.74 -2.24 2.86
N LEU A 94 -17.50 -2.63 1.83
CA LEU A 94 -17.02 -2.65 0.44
C LEU A 94 -16.61 -1.25 -0.06
N ALA A 95 -17.38 -0.22 0.29
CA ALA A 95 -17.05 1.16 -0.09
C ALA A 95 -15.74 1.63 0.56
N ILE A 96 -15.52 1.35 1.86
CA ILE A 96 -14.28 1.70 2.57
C ILE A 96 -13.07 1.02 1.90
N ILE A 97 -13.19 -0.26 1.57
CA ILE A 97 -12.13 -1.00 0.88
C ILE A 97 -11.87 -0.42 -0.51
N GLY A 98 -12.93 -0.17 -1.28
CA GLY A 98 -12.82 0.42 -2.62
C GLY A 98 -12.14 1.78 -2.60
N ILE A 99 -12.53 2.66 -1.67
CA ILE A 99 -11.90 3.97 -1.46
C ILE A 99 -10.42 3.79 -1.08
N THR A 100 -10.10 2.87 -0.18
CA THR A 100 -8.72 2.62 0.24
C THR A 100 -7.87 2.12 -0.93
N LEU A 101 -8.39 1.17 -1.72
CA LEU A 101 -7.73 0.67 -2.92
C LEU A 101 -7.49 1.77 -3.96
N ILE A 102 -8.48 2.64 -4.20
CA ILE A 102 -8.36 3.68 -5.23
C ILE A 102 -7.44 4.81 -4.79
N PHE A 103 -7.56 5.29 -3.55
CA PHE A 103 -6.82 6.47 -3.10
C PHE A 103 -5.48 6.15 -2.45
N LEU A 104 -5.36 5.01 -1.76
CA LEU A 104 -4.15 4.64 -1.04
C LEU A 104 -3.31 3.61 -1.79
N VAL A 105 -3.91 2.66 -2.51
CA VAL A 105 -3.16 1.61 -3.21
C VAL A 105 -2.90 1.98 -4.68
N GLY A 106 -3.88 2.60 -5.34
CA GLY A 106 -3.80 2.98 -6.76
C GLY A 106 -2.60 3.85 -7.10
N PRO A 107 -2.41 5.02 -6.44
CA PRO A 107 -1.26 5.88 -6.71
C PRO A 107 0.08 5.22 -6.38
N LEU A 108 0.15 4.40 -5.33
CA LEU A 108 1.35 3.64 -4.97
C LEU A 108 1.82 2.76 -6.13
N TYR A 109 0.93 1.90 -6.64
CA TYR A 109 1.28 0.99 -7.74
C TYR A 109 1.44 1.69 -9.08
N PHE A 110 0.75 2.81 -9.30
CA PHE A 110 1.00 3.63 -10.47
C PHE A 110 2.42 4.23 -10.46
N GLY A 111 2.85 4.80 -9.33
CA GLY A 111 4.21 5.32 -9.18
C GLY A 111 5.26 4.22 -9.29
N LEU A 112 5.04 3.10 -8.61
CA LEU A 112 5.93 1.93 -8.64
C LEU A 112 6.05 1.31 -10.04
N PHE A 113 4.95 1.23 -10.80
CA PHE A 113 4.98 0.79 -12.19
C PHE A 113 5.85 1.69 -13.05
N ASN A 114 5.67 3.02 -12.96
CA ASN A 114 6.49 3.95 -13.73
C ASN A 114 7.97 3.81 -13.36
N TYR A 115 8.30 3.64 -12.07
CA TYR A 115 9.69 3.46 -11.62
C TYR A 115 10.33 2.12 -12.02
N ALA A 116 9.54 1.06 -12.12
CA ALA A 116 10.03 -0.27 -12.48
C ALA A 116 10.23 -0.45 -13.99
N PHE A 117 9.41 0.22 -14.81
CA PHE A 117 9.29 -0.06 -16.25
C PHE A 117 9.65 1.11 -17.17
N LYS A 118 9.77 2.34 -16.67
CA LYS A 118 10.20 3.51 -17.44
C LYS A 118 11.51 4.05 -16.89
#